data_AF-A0A2T1F4I6-F1
#
_entry.id   AF-A0A2T1F4I6-F1
#
_cell.length_a   1.000
_cell.length_b   1.000
_cell.length_c   1.000
_cell.angle_alpha   90.00
_cell.angle_beta   90.00
_cell.angle_gamma   90.00
#
_symmetry.space_group_name_H-M   'P 1'
#
loop_
_entity.id
_entity.type
_entity.pdbx_description
1 polymer ?
#
loop_
_entity_poly.entity_id
_entity_poly.type
_entity_poly.pdbx_seq_one_letter_code
_entity_poly.pdbx_strand_id
1 'polypeptide(L)' 'MVENTVDCAVACVNGCVLGDKCPSREYAAATSNFIENTSLDKMLEMAEEAVRRKRTEPPKWVIPDFPE' A
#
# COMPACT_ATOMS: atom_id res chain seq x y z
N MET A 1 -15.58 -2.18 -21.29
CA MET A 1 -14.15 -2.00 -20.99
C MET A 1 -13.84 -2.98 -19.89
N VAL A 2 -12.97 -3.98 -20.12
CA VAL A 2 -12.73 -5.03 -19.12
C VAL A 2 -11.97 -4.39 -17.97
N GLU A 3 -12.66 -4.15 -16.85
CA GLU A 3 -12.02 -3.83 -15.58
C GLU A 3 -11.06 -4.96 -15.26
N ASN A 4 -9.75 -4.71 -15.37
CA ASN A 4 -8.74 -5.59 -14.84
C ASN A 4 -8.84 -5.51 -13.31
N THR A 5 -9.75 -6.27 -12.73
CA THR A 5 -9.93 -6.47 -11.28
C THR A 5 -8.77 -7.30 -10.74
N VAL A 6 -7.55 -6.74 -10.82
CA VAL A 6 -6.37 -7.34 -10.21
C VAL A 6 -6.26 -6.81 -8.79
N ASP A 7 -6.22 -7.73 -7.82
CA ASP A 7 -5.83 -7.37 -6.46
C ASP A 7 -4.33 -7.05 -6.47
N CYS A 8 -4.01 -5.76 -6.58
CA CYS A 8 -2.63 -5.28 -6.60
C CYS A 8 -1.87 -5.64 -5.32
N ALA A 9 -2.56 -5.83 -4.18
CA ALA A 9 -1.93 -6.19 -2.91
C ALA A 9 -1.46 -7.66 -2.88
N VAL A 10 -2.02 -8.52 -3.75
CA VAL A 10 -1.63 -9.93 -3.85
C VAL A 10 -0.81 -10.19 -5.11
N ALA A 11 -1.27 -9.71 -6.27
CA ALA A 11 -0.67 -10.03 -7.55
C ALA A 11 0.59 -9.21 -7.87
N CYS A 12 0.71 -7.98 -7.35
CA CYS A 12 1.81 -7.07 -7.69
C CYS A 12 2.91 -7.01 -6.62
N VAL A 13 2.91 -7.90 -5.62
CA VAL A 13 3.87 -7.88 -4.48
C VAL A 13 5.33 -7.93 -4.94
N ASN A 14 5.62 -8.70 -5.99
CA ASN A 14 6.98 -8.87 -6.55
C ASN A 14 7.23 -8.02 -7.80
N GLY A 15 6.36 -7.04 -8.08
CA GLY A 15 6.41 -6.24 -9.29
C GLY A 15 5.08 -6.25 -10.05
N CYS A 16 4.87 -5.23 -10.87
CA CYS A 16 3.60 -5.05 -11.57
C CYS A 16 3.36 -6.14 -12.63
N VAL A 17 2.29 -6.91 -12.48
CA VAL A 17 1.90 -7.98 -13.44
C VAL A 17 1.27 -7.44 -14.74
N LEU A 18 0.75 -6.21 -14.72
CA LEU A 18 0.09 -5.58 -15.87
C LEU A 18 1.01 -4.67 -16.69
N GLY A 19 2.27 -4.49 -16.26
CA GLY A 19 3.23 -3.61 -16.90
C GLY A 19 2.68 -2.20 -17.09
N ASP A 20 2.54 -1.76 -18.35
CA ASP A 20 2.06 -0.41 -18.68
C ASP A 20 0.59 -0.16 -18.38
N LYS A 21 -0.20 -1.21 -18.15
CA LYS A 21 -1.62 -1.12 -17.82
C LYS A 21 -1.88 -1.08 -16.31
N CYS A 22 -0.88 -0.73 -15.50
CA CYS A 22 -1.04 -0.56 -14.06
C CYS A 22 -2.07 0.54 -13.78
N PRO A 23 -3.16 0.26 -13.02
CA PRO A 23 -4.16 1.27 -12.70
C PRO A 23 -3.59 2.42 -11.85
N SER A 24 -2.52 2.17 -11.10
CA SER A 24 -1.86 3.14 -10.22
C SER A 24 -0.64 3.83 -10.87
N ARG A 25 -0.49 3.77 -12.20
CA ARG A 25 0.68 4.31 -12.92
C ARG A 25 0.87 5.82 -12.70
N GLU A 26 -0.22 6.56 -12.52
CA GLU A 26 -0.19 8.01 -12.25
C GLU A 26 0.63 8.37 -10.99
N TYR A 27 0.70 7.48 -10.00
CA TYR A 27 1.44 7.71 -8.77
C TYR A 27 2.93 7.42 -8.88
N ALA A 28 3.39 6.77 -9.96
CA ALA A 28 4.79 6.38 -10.11
C ALA A 28 5.74 7.58 -9.98
N ALA A 29 5.40 8.72 -10.60
CA ALA A 29 6.21 9.94 -10.52
C ALA A 29 6.25 10.52 -9.09
N ALA A 30 5.14 10.47 -8.36
CA ALA A 30 5.08 10.93 -6.98
C ALA A 30 5.90 10.02 -6.06
N THR A 31 5.83 8.70 -6.27
CA THR A 31 6.65 7.71 -5.53
C THR A 31 8.14 7.90 -5.79
N SER A 32 8.56 8.09 -7.04
CA SER A 32 9.97 8.37 -7.35
C SER A 32 10.47 9.63 -6.66
N ASN A 33 9.71 10.72 -6.75
CA ASN A 33 10.04 11.97 -6.06
C ASN A 33 10.15 11.78 -4.54
N PHE A 34 9.26 11.00 -3.94
CA PHE A 34 9.33 10.70 -2.51
C PHE A 34 10.60 9.94 -2.14
N ILE A 35 10.95 8.90 -2.90
CA ILE A 35 12.14 8.08 -2.65
C ILE A 35 13.42 8.90 -2.80
N GLU A 36 13.50 9.75 -3.81
CA GLU A 36 14.68 10.58 -4.08
C GLU A 36 14.87 11.70 -3.05
N ASN A 37 13.78 12.29 -2.56
CA ASN A 37 13.83 13.47 -1.69
C ASN A 37 13.66 13.15 -0.20
N THR A 38 13.36 11.90 0.17
CA THR A 38 13.21 11.48 1.57
C THR A 38 14.44 10.68 1.98
N SER A 39 15.14 11.11 3.04
CA SER A 39 16.26 10.36 3.57
C SER A 39 15.81 9.04 4.18
N LEU A 40 16.71 8.05 4.19
CA LEU A 40 16.44 6.76 4.82
C LEU A 40 16.06 6.92 6.30
N ASP A 41 16.75 7.80 7.03
CA ASP A 41 16.43 8.09 8.43
C ASP A 41 15.00 8.61 8.60
N LYS A 42 14.56 9.50 7.70
CA LYS A 42 13.19 10.02 7.74
C LYS A 42 12.16 8.94 7.44
N MET A 43 12.46 8.01 6.53
CA MET A 43 11.58 6.87 6.27
C MET A 43 11.48 5.94 7.50
N LEU A 44 12.58 5.71 8.21
CA LEU A 44 12.58 4.89 9.44
C LEU A 44 11.75 5.54 10.55
N GLU A 45 11.90 6.86 10.76
CA GLU A 45 11.08 7.62 11.71
C GLU A 45 9.57 7.48 11.40
N MET A 46 9.19 7.60 10.13
CA MET A 46 7.80 7.42 9.70
C MET A 46 7.29 6.01 9.97
N ALA A 47 8.12 4.99 9.77
CA ALA A 47 7.76 3.60 10.05
C ALA A 47 7.55 3.35 11.55
N GLU A 48 8.41 3.88 12.41
CA GLU A 48 8.29 3.78 13.87
C GLU A 48 7.01 4.46 14.37
N GLU A 49 6.70 5.66 13.88
CA GLU A 49 5.47 6.37 14.23
C GLU A 49 4.22 5.60 13.78
N ALA A 50 4.24 4.96 12.60
CA ALA A 50 3.14 4.12 12.15
C ALA A 50 2.93 2.91 13.07
N VAL A 51 4.00 2.28 13.57
CA VAL A 51 3.93 1.19 14.55
C VAL A 51 3.38 1.69 15.88
N ARG A 52 3.86 2.84 16.37
CA ARG A 52 3.38 3.48 17.60
C ARG A 52 1.88 3.74 17.52
N ARG A 53 1.42 4.34 16.41
CA ARG A 53 0.00 4.61 16.16
C ARG A 53 -0.84 3.34 16.20
N LYS A 54 -0.43 2.28 15.48
CA LYS A 54 -1.14 0.99 15.50
C LYS A 54 -1.24 0.37 16.89
N ARG A 55 -0.23 0.56 17.75
CA ARG A 55 -0.24 0.07 19.13
C ARG A 55 -1.17 0.87 20.04
N THR A 56 -1.35 2.16 19.78
CA THR A 56 -2.23 3.05 20.56
C THR A 56 -3.66 3.09 20.04
N GLU A 57 -3.89 2.71 18.79
CA GLU A 57 -5.22 2.68 18.19
C GLU A 57 -6.10 1.60 18.88
N PRO A 58 -7.38 1.90 19.16
CA PRO A 58 -8.29 0.92 19.75
C PRO A 58 -8.47 -0.29 18.81
N PRO A 59 -8.73 -1.50 19.37
CA PRO A 59 -8.88 -2.70 18.57
C PRO A 59 -10.07 -2.56 17.61
N LYS A 60 -9.84 -2.84 16.32
CA LYS A 60 -10.90 -2.97 15.32
C LYS A 60 -11.49 -4.37 15.39
N TRP A 61 -12.71 -4.46 15.89
CA TRP A 61 -13.48 -5.70 15.89
C TRP A 61 -14.03 -5.95 14.48
N VAL A 62 -13.59 -7.02 13.84
CA VAL A 62 -14.17 -7.50 12.59
C VAL A 62 -15.12 -8.64 12.96
N ILE A 63 -16.42 -8.43 12.75
CA ILE A 63 -17.43 -9.48 12.89
C ILE A 63 -17.41 -10.27 11.58
N PRO A 64 -17.06 -11.57 11.57
CA PRO A 64 -17.10 -12.38 10.36
C PRO A 64 -18.54 -12.52 9.86
N ASP A 65 -18.74 -12.43 8.55
CA ASP A 65 -20.00 -12.84 7.92
C ASP A 65 -20.04 -14.38 7.92
N PHE A 66 -20.86 -14.96 8.79
CA PHE A 66 -21.13 -16.39 8.76
C PHE A 66 -22.26 -16.67 7.75
N PRO A 67 -22.04 -17.51 6.72
CA PRO A 67 -23.14 -17.96 5.86
C PRO A 67 -24.11 -18.85 6.66
N GLU A 68 -25.42 -18.70 6.41
CA GLU A 68 -26.48 -19.58 6.95
C GLU A 68 -26.37 -21.03 6.44
#